data_AF-A0A1X7QX07-F1
#
_entry.id   AF-A0A1X7QX07-F1
#
_cell.length_a   1.000
_cell.length_b   1.000
_cell.length_c   1.000
_cell.angle_alpha   90.00
_cell.angle_beta   90.00
_cell.angle_gamma   90.00
#
_symmetry.space_group_name_H-M   'P 1'
#
loop_
_entity.id
_entity.type
_entity.pdbx_description
1 polymer ?
#
loop_
_entity_poly.entity_id
_entity_poly.type
_entity_poly.pdbx_seq_one_letter_code
_entity_poly.pdbx_strand_id
1 'polypeptide(L)'
;MDFLNEEDDINLDLPETTKINRDLFAKEISNTDAPSNEDFNVDKFLMENNYHFVELDPLIRDLSGLSSVIMSDLLEQVSSNYENYLKFFNTYTSEDNDTQLQIQEIKNKLDTFMTGFETLTTKDVTHSKEVVADTVEYLRKLDEIIIQLGNHKELAQSITLSKELSKSLHALCGVEETDDLLCSDLVNQLYTLISKCETMLLSLEQLNSPYIHHLYNEYQGIIQEFQVSLKILTDKCLAEPLTYPYLGKALTSLINSTKSKTDINGN
;
A
#
# COMPACT_ATOMS: atom_id res chain seq x y z
N MET A 1 -29.02 -80.01 -73.18
CA MET A 1 -28.01 -79.48 -72.24
C MET A 1 -28.63 -78.20 -71.68
N ASP A 2 -29.44 -78.24 -70.63
CA ASP A 2 -29.12 -78.74 -69.28
C ASP A 2 -27.80 -78.17 -68.78
N PHE A 3 -27.87 -76.92 -68.33
CA PHE A 3 -27.42 -76.50 -67.01
C PHE A 3 -28.54 -75.66 -66.40
N LEU A 4 -29.52 -76.37 -65.85
CA LEU A 4 -30.45 -75.86 -64.86
C LEU A 4 -29.77 -75.85 -63.49
N ASN A 5 -30.14 -74.85 -62.68
CA ASN A 5 -30.26 -74.82 -61.21
C ASN A 5 -29.03 -74.48 -60.36
N GLU A 6 -29.04 -73.23 -59.89
CA GLU A 6 -29.02 -72.81 -58.47
C GLU A 6 -29.46 -71.33 -58.54
N GLU A 7 -30.74 -70.98 -58.36
CA GLU A 7 -31.36 -70.70 -57.05
C GLU A 7 -30.38 -70.12 -56.01
N ASP A 8 -29.64 -69.07 -56.40
CA ASP A 8 -29.31 -68.03 -55.43
C ASP A 8 -30.43 -66.99 -55.47
N ASP A 9 -31.32 -67.13 -54.49
CA ASP A 9 -32.18 -66.11 -53.90
C ASP A 9 -31.41 -64.78 -53.81
N ILE A 10 -31.39 -63.99 -54.89
CA ILE A 10 -31.13 -62.57 -54.77
C ILE A 10 -32.40 -62.01 -54.14
N ASN A 11 -32.47 -62.12 -52.82
CA ASN A 11 -33.36 -61.37 -51.97
C ASN A 11 -32.99 -59.90 -52.17
N LEU A 12 -33.46 -59.33 -53.28
CA LEU A 12 -33.39 -57.93 -53.59
C LEU A 12 -34.42 -57.30 -52.64
N ASP A 13 -34.04 -57.14 -51.37
CA ASP A 13 -34.78 -56.33 -50.41
C ASP A 13 -34.90 -54.95 -51.05
N LEU A 14 -36.06 -54.71 -51.69
CA LEU A 14 -36.42 -53.41 -52.22
C LEU A 14 -36.33 -52.45 -51.04
N PRO A 15 -35.58 -51.34 -51.15
CA PRO A 15 -35.41 -50.44 -50.04
C PRO A 15 -36.79 -49.96 -49.57
N GLU A 16 -37.18 -50.37 -48.35
CA GLU A 16 -38.45 -49.96 -47.76
C GLU A 16 -38.41 -48.45 -47.54
N THR A 17 -39.30 -47.72 -48.21
CA THR A 17 -39.45 -46.28 -48.02
C THR A 17 -40.00 -46.04 -46.62
N THR A 18 -39.30 -45.21 -45.83
CA THR A 18 -39.79 -44.82 -44.51
C THR A 18 -41.13 -44.08 -44.64
N LYS A 19 -42.09 -44.31 -43.73
CA LYS A 19 -43.36 -43.56 -43.74
C LYS A 19 -43.11 -42.11 -43.33
N ILE A 20 -43.63 -41.17 -44.11
CA ILE A 20 -43.55 -39.73 -43.83
C ILE A 20 -44.30 -39.44 -42.53
N ASN A 21 -43.59 -39.02 -41.49
CA ASN A 21 -44.18 -38.61 -40.21
C ASN A 21 -43.41 -37.42 -39.62
N ARG A 22 -44.02 -36.76 -38.63
CA ARG A 22 -43.44 -35.59 -37.94
C ARG A 22 -42.07 -35.90 -37.32
N ASP A 23 -41.88 -37.12 -36.81
CA ASP A 23 -40.66 -37.52 -36.11
C ASP A 23 -39.47 -37.73 -37.07
N LEU A 24 -39.73 -38.04 -38.35
CA LEU A 24 -38.73 -38.14 -39.41
C LEU A 24 -38.08 -36.77 -39.67
N PHE A 25 -38.90 -35.72 -39.80
CA PHE A 25 -38.42 -34.35 -39.99
C PHE A 25 -37.76 -33.79 -38.71
N ALA A 26 -38.31 -34.10 -37.53
CA ALA A 26 -37.73 -33.66 -36.26
C ALA A 26 -36.33 -34.24 -36.01
N LYS A 27 -36.08 -35.50 -36.39
CA LYS A 27 -34.76 -36.13 -36.31
C LYS A 27 -33.73 -35.44 -37.21
N GLU A 28 -34.11 -35.12 -38.43
CA GLU A 28 -33.22 -34.45 -39.39
C GLU A 28 -32.84 -33.03 -38.93
N ILE A 29 -33.83 -32.29 -38.42
CA ILE A 29 -33.60 -30.95 -37.86
C ILE A 29 -32.75 -31.03 -36.58
N SER A 30 -32.92 -32.05 -35.74
CA SER A 30 -32.11 -32.22 -34.52
C SER A 30 -30.66 -32.64 -34.77
N ASN A 31 -30.38 -33.27 -35.91
CA ASN A 31 -29.03 -33.63 -36.34
C ASN A 31 -28.29 -32.44 -36.99
N THR A 32 -28.99 -31.34 -37.24
CA THR A 32 -28.43 -30.12 -37.83
C THR A 32 -28.12 -29.15 -36.69
N ASP A 33 -26.89 -29.21 -36.15
CA ASP A 33 -26.36 -28.39 -35.04
C ASP A 33 -26.23 -26.87 -35.36
N ALA A 34 -27.04 -26.33 -36.28
CA ALA A 34 -26.97 -24.94 -36.71
C ALA A 34 -28.19 -24.15 -36.21
N PRO A 35 -28.00 -23.08 -35.42
CA PRO A 35 -29.06 -22.17 -34.99
C PRO A 35 -29.31 -21.15 -36.12
N SER A 36 -29.86 -21.60 -37.24
CA SER A 36 -30.25 -20.71 -38.33
C SER A 36 -31.17 -21.45 -39.29
N ASN A 37 -32.20 -20.77 -39.79
CA ASN A 37 -33.10 -21.19 -40.85
C ASN A 37 -32.39 -21.32 -42.22
N GLU A 38 -31.18 -21.88 -42.26
CA GLU A 38 -30.42 -22.07 -43.49
C GLU A 38 -30.35 -23.55 -43.85
N ASP A 39 -31.09 -23.84 -44.92
CA ASP A 39 -31.00 -24.95 -45.85
C ASP A 39 -31.24 -26.36 -45.31
N PHE A 40 -32.51 -26.65 -45.02
CA PHE A 40 -33.02 -28.01 -45.10
C PHE A 40 -32.82 -28.53 -46.54
N ASN A 41 -31.79 -29.35 -46.74
CA ASN A 41 -31.46 -29.91 -48.04
C ASN A 41 -32.43 -31.05 -48.38
N VAL A 42 -33.49 -30.69 -49.10
CA VAL A 42 -34.55 -31.61 -49.54
C VAL A 42 -33.98 -32.78 -50.33
N ASP A 43 -33.00 -32.54 -51.21
CA ASP A 43 -32.42 -33.58 -52.06
C ASP A 43 -31.70 -34.64 -51.21
N LYS A 44 -30.90 -34.21 -50.22
CA LYS A 44 -30.22 -35.11 -49.29
C LYS A 44 -31.21 -35.92 -48.44
N PHE A 45 -32.25 -35.28 -47.93
CA PHE A 45 -33.29 -35.92 -47.13
C PHE A 45 -34.08 -36.98 -47.94
N LEU A 46 -34.37 -36.70 -49.20
CA LEU A 46 -35.04 -37.65 -50.10
C LEU A 46 -34.16 -38.85 -50.44
N MET A 47 -32.83 -38.65 -50.57
CA MET A 47 -31.90 -39.75 -50.82
C MET A 47 -31.75 -40.67 -49.61
N GLU A 48 -31.53 -40.10 -48.43
CA GLU A 48 -31.24 -40.86 -47.20
C GLU A 48 -32.43 -41.71 -46.73
N ASN A 49 -33.64 -41.32 -47.11
CA ASN A 49 -34.88 -42.03 -46.77
C ASN A 49 -35.46 -42.86 -47.94
N ASN A 50 -34.66 -43.12 -48.97
CA ASN A 50 -34.97 -43.97 -50.13
C ASN A 50 -36.20 -43.54 -50.95
N TYR A 51 -36.55 -42.25 -50.96
CA TYR A 51 -37.70 -41.73 -51.73
C TYR A 51 -37.45 -41.64 -53.25
N HIS A 52 -36.28 -42.04 -53.74
CA HIS A 52 -35.93 -42.09 -55.17
C HIS A 52 -36.81 -42.99 -56.03
N PHE A 53 -37.58 -43.89 -55.41
CA PHE A 53 -38.41 -44.88 -56.11
C PHE A 53 -39.92 -44.61 -55.96
N VAL A 54 -40.31 -43.48 -55.35
CA VAL A 54 -41.72 -43.13 -55.09
C VAL A 54 -42.22 -42.14 -56.15
N GLU A 55 -43.43 -42.36 -56.67
CA GLU A 55 -44.10 -41.41 -57.55
C GLU A 55 -44.30 -40.07 -56.81
N LEU A 56 -44.03 -38.94 -57.48
CA LEU A 56 -44.06 -37.61 -56.86
C LEU A 56 -45.45 -37.22 -56.35
N ASP A 57 -46.52 -37.67 -57.01
CA ASP A 57 -47.90 -37.30 -56.69
C ASP A 57 -48.37 -37.80 -55.30
N PRO A 58 -48.17 -39.08 -54.90
CA PRO A 58 -48.51 -39.53 -53.55
C PRO A 58 -47.65 -38.87 -52.46
N LEU A 59 -46.37 -38.60 -52.74
CA LEU A 59 -45.47 -37.89 -51.81
C LEU A 59 -45.97 -36.45 -51.55
N ILE A 60 -46.37 -35.74 -52.61
CA ILE A 60 -46.93 -34.39 -52.50
C ILE A 60 -48.24 -34.41 -51.71
N ARG A 61 -49.09 -35.41 -51.92
CA ARG A 61 -50.36 -35.55 -51.19
C ARG A 61 -50.14 -35.77 -49.70
N ASP A 62 -49.22 -36.67 -49.35
CA ASP A 62 -48.94 -37.01 -47.95
C ASP A 62 -48.22 -35.85 -47.23
N LEU A 63 -47.33 -35.14 -47.92
CA LEU A 63 -46.68 -33.93 -47.40
C LEU A 63 -47.69 -32.78 -47.21
N SER A 64 -48.62 -32.60 -48.15
CA SER A 64 -49.67 -31.59 -48.05
C SER A 64 -50.64 -31.90 -46.90
N GLY A 65 -50.99 -33.18 -46.71
CA GLY A 65 -51.78 -33.65 -45.57
C GLY A 65 -51.08 -33.37 -44.24
N LEU A 66 -49.79 -33.72 -44.14
CA LEU A 66 -49.01 -33.47 -42.93
C LEU A 66 -48.84 -31.96 -42.65
N SER A 67 -48.59 -31.15 -43.68
CA SER A 67 -48.48 -29.70 -43.56
C SER A 67 -49.77 -29.08 -43.01
N SER A 68 -50.93 -29.51 -43.51
CA SER A 68 -52.22 -29.04 -43.00
C SER A 68 -52.45 -29.42 -41.54
N VAL A 69 -52.05 -30.63 -41.13
CA VAL A 69 -52.19 -31.08 -39.73
C VAL A 69 -51.24 -30.31 -38.81
N ILE A 70 -49.98 -30.14 -39.21
CA ILE A 70 -48.99 -29.37 -38.44
C ILE A 70 -49.44 -27.92 -38.28
N MET A 71 -49.96 -27.30 -39.34
CA MET A 71 -50.41 -25.90 -39.29
C MET A 71 -51.64 -25.73 -38.38
N SER A 72 -52.55 -26.72 -38.36
CA SER A 72 -53.68 -26.74 -37.42
C SER A 72 -53.22 -26.90 -35.96
N ASP A 73 -52.36 -27.88 -35.69
CA ASP A 73 -51.84 -28.14 -34.34
C ASP A 73 -51.03 -26.98 -33.79
N LEU A 74 -50.21 -26.34 -34.65
CA LEU A 74 -49.39 -25.19 -34.26
C LEU A 74 -50.25 -23.97 -33.98
N LEU A 75 -51.31 -23.74 -34.77
CA LEU A 75 -52.26 -22.65 -34.52
C LEU A 75 -53.05 -22.88 -33.23
N GLU A 76 -53.43 -24.13 -32.94
CA GLU A 76 -54.10 -24.49 -31.68
C GLU A 76 -53.16 -24.28 -30.47
N GLN A 77 -51.91 -24.75 -30.54
CA GLN A 77 -50.91 -24.54 -29.48
C GLN A 77 -50.59 -23.05 -29.27
N VAL A 78 -50.39 -22.29 -30.36
CA VAL A 78 -50.13 -20.86 -30.28
C VAL A 78 -51.33 -20.15 -29.66
N SER A 79 -52.56 -20.45 -30.09
CA SER A 79 -53.76 -19.82 -29.52
C SER A 79 -53.93 -20.13 -28.03
N SER A 80 -53.68 -21.37 -27.60
CA SER A 80 -53.79 -21.79 -26.19
C SER A 80 -52.72 -21.12 -25.31
N ASN A 81 -51.49 -20.99 -25.84
CA ASN A 81 -50.39 -20.39 -25.10
C ASN A 81 -50.43 -18.86 -25.10
N TYR A 82 -50.98 -18.25 -26.16
CA TYR A 82 -51.04 -16.79 -26.30
C TYR A 82 -51.86 -16.13 -25.18
N GLU A 83 -52.94 -16.78 -24.73
CA GLU A 83 -53.74 -16.28 -23.60
C GLU A 83 -52.96 -16.29 -22.28
N ASN A 84 -52.12 -17.32 -22.06
CA ASN A 84 -51.26 -17.40 -20.88
C ASN A 84 -50.14 -16.34 -20.94
N TYR A 85 -49.56 -16.08 -22.11
CA TYR A 85 -48.61 -14.99 -22.31
C TYR A 85 -49.25 -13.61 -22.06
N LEU A 86 -50.49 -13.39 -22.52
CA LEU A 86 -51.23 -12.15 -22.26
C LEU A 86 -51.52 -11.95 -20.77
N LYS A 87 -51.88 -13.01 -20.04
CA LYS A 87 -52.07 -12.95 -18.57
C LYS A 87 -50.76 -12.64 -17.84
N PHE A 88 -49.65 -13.22 -18.26
CA PHE A 88 -48.33 -12.90 -17.71
C PHE A 88 -47.98 -11.44 -17.94
N PHE A 89 -48.11 -10.93 -19.17
CA PHE A 89 -47.82 -9.53 -19.47
C PHE A 89 -48.73 -8.56 -18.71
N ASN A 90 -50.04 -8.80 -18.69
CA ASN A 90 -51.01 -7.96 -17.97
C ASN A 90 -50.74 -7.87 -16.46
N THR A 91 -50.06 -8.86 -15.87
CA THR A 91 -49.65 -8.83 -14.46
C THR A 91 -48.54 -7.80 -14.20
N TYR A 92 -47.74 -7.46 -15.22
CA TYR A 92 -46.62 -6.51 -15.12
C TYR A 92 -46.87 -5.16 -15.81
N THR A 93 -47.86 -5.05 -16.70
CA THR A 93 -48.31 -3.79 -17.33
C THR A 93 -49.45 -3.09 -16.58
N SER A 94 -50.04 -3.72 -15.55
CA SER A 94 -50.96 -3.04 -14.64
C SER A 94 -50.25 -1.87 -13.94
N GLU A 95 -50.92 -0.71 -13.88
CA GLU A 95 -50.42 0.56 -13.33
C GLU A 95 -49.90 0.50 -11.87
N ASP A 96 -50.03 -0.63 -11.17
CA ASP A 96 -49.61 -0.88 -9.79
C ASP A 96 -48.20 -1.51 -9.65
N ASN A 97 -47.32 -1.35 -10.64
CA ASN A 97 -45.96 -1.89 -10.56
C ASN A 97 -45.00 -0.97 -9.77
N ASP A 98 -45.48 -0.45 -8.64
CA ASP A 98 -44.72 0.36 -7.66
C ASP A 98 -43.43 -0.36 -7.25
N THR A 99 -43.44 -1.69 -7.21
CA THR A 99 -42.27 -2.51 -6.91
C THR A 99 -41.13 -2.32 -7.92
N GLN A 100 -41.42 -2.20 -9.21
CA GLN A 100 -40.37 -2.01 -10.22
C GLN A 100 -39.77 -0.60 -10.17
N LEU A 101 -40.61 0.40 -9.90
CA LEU A 101 -40.20 1.78 -9.74
C LEU A 101 -39.36 1.98 -8.46
N GLN A 102 -39.77 1.35 -7.35
CA GLN A 102 -39.00 1.29 -6.10
C GLN A 102 -37.67 0.55 -6.28
N ILE A 103 -37.62 -0.55 -7.03
CA ILE A 103 -36.36 -1.26 -7.32
C ILE A 103 -35.41 -0.38 -8.15
N GLN A 104 -35.92 0.38 -9.13
CA GLN A 104 -35.11 1.34 -9.87
C GLN A 104 -34.59 2.48 -8.98
N GLU A 105 -35.42 3.03 -8.09
CA GLU A 105 -34.96 4.04 -7.12
C GLU A 105 -33.88 3.47 -6.18
N ILE A 106 -34.07 2.26 -5.66
CA ILE A 106 -33.10 1.60 -4.79
C ILE A 106 -31.80 1.36 -5.54
N LYS A 107 -31.86 0.92 -6.80
CA LYS A 107 -30.69 0.75 -7.65
C LYS A 107 -29.94 2.08 -7.82
N ASN A 108 -30.63 3.16 -8.16
CA ASN A 108 -30.01 4.47 -8.31
C ASN A 108 -29.39 4.97 -6.98
N LYS A 109 -30.07 4.75 -5.85
CA LYS A 109 -29.53 5.07 -4.51
C LYS A 109 -28.29 4.23 -4.19
N LEU A 110 -28.28 2.95 -4.57
CA LEU A 110 -27.15 2.05 -4.39
C LEU A 110 -25.96 2.47 -5.26
N ASP A 111 -26.19 2.84 -6.52
CA ASP A 111 -25.15 3.33 -7.43
C ASP A 111 -24.55 4.65 -6.92
N THR A 112 -25.40 5.56 -6.43
CA THR A 112 -24.94 6.82 -5.81
C THR A 112 -24.16 6.56 -4.52
N PHE A 113 -24.57 5.56 -3.72
CA PHE A 113 -23.86 5.16 -2.52
C PHE A 113 -22.51 4.51 -2.84
N MET A 114 -22.45 3.61 -3.83
CA MET A 114 -21.21 2.94 -4.23
C MET A 114 -20.20 3.93 -4.82
N THR A 115 -20.65 4.85 -5.67
CA THR A 115 -19.79 5.93 -6.16
C THR A 115 -19.33 6.86 -5.02
N GLY A 116 -20.21 7.20 -4.08
CA GLY A 116 -19.84 7.96 -2.89
C GLY A 116 -18.81 7.22 -2.02
N PHE A 117 -18.98 5.91 -1.84
CA PHE A 117 -18.08 5.05 -1.08
C PHE A 117 -16.72 4.90 -1.77
N GLU A 118 -16.70 4.75 -3.09
CA GLU A 118 -15.48 4.72 -3.89
C GLU A 118 -14.73 6.05 -3.80
N THR A 119 -15.44 7.19 -3.87
CA THR A 119 -14.85 8.52 -3.72
C THR A 119 -14.25 8.71 -2.31
N LEU A 120 -14.98 8.33 -1.27
CA LEU A 120 -14.52 8.39 0.12
C LEU A 120 -13.26 7.53 0.33
N THR A 121 -13.27 6.30 -0.20
CA THR A 121 -12.19 5.33 0.01
C THR A 121 -10.94 5.69 -0.80
N THR A 122 -11.11 6.13 -2.05
CA THR A 122 -9.98 6.39 -2.95
C THR A 122 -9.39 7.77 -2.81
N LYS A 123 -10.18 8.78 -2.41
CA LYS A 123 -9.77 10.18 -2.41
C LYS A 123 -9.66 10.76 -1.01
N ASP A 124 -10.70 10.63 -0.18
CA ASP A 124 -10.71 11.29 1.12
C ASP A 124 -9.84 10.57 2.14
N VAL A 125 -9.88 9.23 2.17
CA VAL A 125 -9.03 8.42 3.06
C VAL A 125 -7.56 8.54 2.69
N THR A 126 -7.23 8.54 1.39
CA THR A 126 -5.85 8.67 0.91
C THR A 126 -5.30 10.06 1.17
N HIS A 127 -6.10 11.11 0.88
CA HIS A 127 -5.73 12.49 1.18
C HIS A 127 -5.58 12.72 2.68
N SER A 128 -6.51 12.21 3.50
CA SER A 128 -6.39 12.30 4.96
C SER A 128 -5.13 11.59 5.47
N LYS A 129 -4.79 10.42 4.92
CA LYS A 129 -3.56 9.71 5.26
C LYS A 129 -2.30 10.51 4.91
N GLU A 130 -2.27 11.16 3.75
CA GLU A 130 -1.18 12.05 3.33
C GLU A 130 -1.04 13.24 4.27
N VAL A 131 -2.14 13.95 4.54
CA VAL A 131 -2.15 15.09 5.48
C VAL A 131 -1.70 14.67 6.88
N VAL A 132 -2.15 13.52 7.37
CA VAL A 132 -1.71 12.98 8.66
C VAL A 132 -0.22 12.64 8.64
N ALA A 133 0.29 12.04 7.55
CA ALA A 133 1.71 11.72 7.41
C ALA A 133 2.57 12.99 7.43
N ASP A 134 2.19 14.01 6.66
CA ASP A 134 2.87 15.31 6.63
C ASP A 134 2.84 16.00 8.00
N THR A 135 1.69 15.93 8.68
CA THR A 135 1.53 16.49 10.03
C THR A 135 2.44 15.76 11.03
N VAL A 136 2.52 14.42 10.96
CA VAL A 136 3.41 13.62 11.81
C VAL A 136 4.88 13.92 11.52
N GLU A 137 5.26 14.08 10.25
CA GLU A 137 6.64 14.46 9.90
C GLU A 137 6.99 15.86 10.41
N TYR A 138 6.06 16.80 10.27
CA TYR A 138 6.22 18.15 10.81
C TYR A 138 6.37 18.13 12.33
N LEU A 139 5.53 17.38 13.05
CA LEU A 139 5.65 17.21 14.50
C LEU A 139 7.01 16.61 14.89
N ARG A 140 7.50 15.62 14.14
CA ARG A 140 8.82 15.02 14.39
C ARG A 140 9.96 16.04 14.23
N LYS A 141 9.89 16.89 13.21
CA LYS A 141 10.85 17.99 13.02
C LYS A 141 10.77 19.02 14.16
N LEU A 142 9.56 19.30 14.64
CA LEU A 142 9.34 20.21 15.75
C LEU A 142 9.92 19.65 17.06
N ASP A 143 9.76 18.35 17.31
CA ASP A 143 10.38 17.66 18.45
C ASP A 143 11.91 17.74 18.39
N GLU A 144 12.51 17.54 17.22
CA GLU A 144 13.96 17.67 17.02
C GLU A 144 14.44 19.09 17.34
N ILE A 145 13.70 20.11 16.91
CA ILE A 145 14.00 21.52 17.22
C ILE A 145 13.88 21.79 18.73
N ILE A 146 12.88 21.21 19.42
CA ILE A 146 12.73 21.35 20.87
C ILE A 146 13.94 20.76 21.60
N ILE A 147 14.41 19.57 21.17
CA ILE A 147 15.59 18.93 21.76
C ILE A 147 16.83 19.81 21.55
N GLN A 148 17.05 20.31 20.33
CA GLN A 148 18.17 21.21 20.04
C GLN A 148 18.11 22.49 20.87
N LEU A 149 16.93 23.09 21.03
CA LEU A 149 16.74 24.28 21.86
C LEU A 149 17.02 24.00 23.34
N GLY A 150 16.62 22.83 23.85
CA GLY A 150 16.97 22.35 25.18
C GLY A 150 18.48 22.27 25.38
N ASN A 151 19.18 21.66 24.42
CA ASN A 151 20.64 21.56 24.43
C ASN A 151 21.32 22.94 24.42
N HIS A 152 20.81 23.89 23.62
CA HIS A 152 21.32 25.27 23.61
C HIS A 152 21.17 25.95 24.97
N LYS A 153 20.03 25.77 25.64
CA LYS A 153 19.78 26.34 26.96
C LYS A 153 20.69 25.72 28.02
N GLU A 154 20.85 24.40 28.01
CA GLU A 154 21.74 23.69 28.92
C GLU A 154 23.21 24.10 28.71
N LEU A 155 23.64 24.27 27.46
CA LEU A 155 24.97 24.75 27.10
C LEU A 155 25.22 26.16 27.63
N ALA A 156 24.28 27.09 27.44
CA ALA A 156 24.40 28.46 27.95
C ALA A 156 24.47 28.50 29.49
N GLN A 157 23.67 27.68 30.18
CA GLN A 157 23.74 27.54 31.63
C GLN A 157 25.08 26.95 32.08
N SER A 158 25.58 25.93 31.39
CA SER A 158 26.87 25.30 31.67
C SER A 158 28.03 26.28 31.46
N ILE A 159 28.01 27.08 30.40
CA ILE A 159 28.99 28.15 30.15
C ILE A 159 28.96 29.20 31.27
N THR A 160 27.77 29.61 31.70
CA THR A 160 27.63 30.59 32.80
C THR A 160 28.18 30.04 34.11
N LEU A 161 27.84 28.79 34.47
CA LEU A 161 28.36 28.12 35.65
C LEU A 161 29.88 27.95 35.57
N SER A 162 30.42 27.55 34.42
CA SER A 162 31.87 27.42 34.21
C SER A 162 32.59 28.76 34.40
N LYS A 163 31.99 29.87 33.94
CA LYS A 163 32.52 31.23 34.11
C LYS A 163 32.53 31.66 35.58
N GLU A 164 31.48 31.37 36.34
CA GLU A 164 31.45 31.64 37.78
C GLU A 164 32.49 30.80 38.51
N LEU A 165 32.59 29.50 38.19
CA LEU A 165 33.55 28.58 38.79
C LEU A 165 35.00 28.98 38.47
N SER A 166 35.26 29.45 37.24
CA SER A 166 36.56 29.97 36.79
C SER A 166 36.97 31.21 37.57
N LYS A 167 36.05 32.15 37.78
CA LYS A 167 36.29 33.34 38.60
C LYS A 167 36.54 33.00 40.06
N SER A 168 35.78 32.05 40.62
CA SER A 168 35.98 31.57 41.99
C SER A 168 37.34 30.87 42.14
N LEU A 169 37.73 30.03 41.17
CA LEU A 169 39.05 29.40 41.16
C LEU A 169 40.16 30.45 41.08
N HIS A 170 40.04 31.43 40.19
CA HIS A 170 41.01 32.50 40.04
C HIS A 170 41.14 33.36 41.31
N ALA A 171 40.02 33.67 41.97
CA ALA A 171 40.01 34.38 43.24
C ALA A 171 40.69 33.55 44.35
N LEU A 172 40.44 32.24 44.39
CA LEU A 172 41.07 31.33 45.36
C LEU A 172 42.58 31.22 45.11
N CYS A 173 43.02 31.19 43.85
CA CYS A 173 44.42 31.26 43.47
C CYS A 173 45.12 32.55 43.95
N GLY A 174 44.38 33.63 44.19
CA GLY A 174 44.90 34.89 44.73
C GLY A 174 45.09 34.93 46.25
N VAL A 175 44.62 33.93 46.98
CA VAL A 175 44.76 33.84 48.45
C VAL A 175 46.06 33.14 48.82
N GLU A 176 46.73 33.58 49.89
CA GLU A 176 48.03 33.04 50.35
C GLU A 176 47.93 31.62 50.92
N GLU A 177 46.83 31.27 51.61
CA GLU A 177 46.54 29.91 52.07
C GLU A 177 45.43 29.28 51.21
N THR A 178 45.80 28.38 50.31
CA THR A 178 44.86 27.64 49.45
C THR A 178 44.67 26.22 49.96
N ASP A 179 43.43 25.74 50.01
CA ASP A 179 43.12 24.34 50.31
C ASP A 179 43.41 23.47 49.06
N ASP A 180 44.40 22.58 49.16
CA ASP A 180 44.85 21.66 48.10
C ASP A 180 43.69 20.78 47.57
N LEU A 181 42.81 20.32 48.47
CA LEU A 181 41.72 19.42 48.13
C LEU A 181 40.61 20.18 47.38
N LEU A 182 40.26 21.36 47.87
CA LEU A 182 39.25 22.22 47.24
C LEU A 182 39.70 22.70 45.86
N CYS A 183 40.96 23.10 45.71
CA CYS A 183 41.55 23.45 44.42
C CYS A 183 41.52 22.28 43.43
N SER A 184 41.91 21.08 43.87
CA SER A 184 41.90 19.87 43.05
C SER A 184 40.49 19.50 42.59
N ASP A 185 39.50 19.51 43.49
CA ASP A 185 38.11 19.21 43.16
C ASP A 185 37.50 20.25 42.22
N LEU A 186 37.79 21.53 42.46
CA LEU A 186 37.30 22.63 41.62
C LEU A 186 37.88 22.53 40.20
N VAL A 187 39.18 22.21 40.07
CA VAL A 187 39.84 22.02 38.78
C VAL A 187 39.26 20.81 38.03
N ASN A 188 39.02 19.68 38.71
CA ASN A 188 38.43 18.49 38.10
C ASN A 188 36.98 18.71 37.65
N GLN A 189 36.18 19.39 38.46
CA GLN A 189 34.80 19.75 38.12
C GLN A 189 34.77 20.72 36.93
N LEU A 190 35.64 21.74 36.94
CA LEU A 190 35.73 22.71 35.84
C LEU A 190 36.16 22.04 34.54
N TYR A 191 37.15 21.14 34.58
CA TYR A 191 37.58 20.37 33.42
C TYR A 191 36.47 19.46 32.85
N THR A 192 35.70 18.81 33.73
CA THR A 192 34.56 17.98 33.32
C THR A 192 33.50 18.84 32.64
N LEU A 193 33.23 20.03 33.17
CA LEU A 193 32.26 20.97 32.62
C LEU A 193 32.72 21.55 31.28
N ILE A 194 34.00 21.94 31.17
CA ILE A 194 34.61 22.40 29.90
C ILE A 194 34.53 21.29 28.85
N SER A 195 34.89 20.05 29.20
CA SER A 195 34.82 18.91 28.27
C SER A 195 33.39 18.64 27.80
N LYS A 196 32.40 18.76 28.68
CA LYS A 196 30.98 18.63 28.32
C LYS A 196 30.55 19.75 27.37
N CYS A 197 30.91 21.00 27.67
CA CYS A 197 30.65 22.14 26.80
C CYS A 197 31.30 21.98 25.42
N GLU A 198 32.53 21.46 25.35
CA GLU A 198 33.23 21.15 24.10
C GLU A 198 32.43 20.16 23.23
N THR A 199 31.99 19.04 23.82
CA THR A 199 31.21 18.03 23.09
C THR A 199 29.87 18.56 22.60
N MET A 200 29.20 19.40 23.39
CA MET A 200 27.95 20.06 23.00
C MET A 200 28.19 21.08 21.88
N LEU A 201 29.26 21.87 21.95
CA LEU A 201 29.60 22.84 20.90
C LEU A 201 29.97 22.16 19.57
N LEU A 202 30.68 21.04 19.60
CA LEU A 202 30.99 20.24 18.41
C LEU A 202 29.72 19.68 17.75
N SER A 203 28.75 19.23 18.55
CA SER A 203 27.46 18.78 18.02
C SER A 203 26.65 19.88 17.33
N LEU A 204 26.99 21.15 17.61
CA LEU A 204 26.32 22.34 17.09
C LEU A 204 27.15 23.08 16.01
N GLU A 205 28.33 22.56 15.63
CA GLU A 205 29.24 23.22 14.69
C GLU A 205 28.64 23.37 13.29
N GLN A 206 27.75 22.45 12.89
CA GLN A 206 27.06 22.49 11.60
C GLN A 206 26.03 23.64 11.51
N LEU A 207 25.58 24.18 12.66
CA LEU A 207 24.63 25.28 12.71
C LEU A 207 25.40 26.61 12.63
N ASN A 208 25.46 27.19 11.44
CA ASN A 208 26.08 28.49 11.23
C ASN A 208 25.15 29.62 11.73
N SER A 209 25.11 29.81 13.05
CA SER A 209 24.28 30.83 13.73
C SER A 209 25.15 31.82 14.50
N PRO A 210 24.83 33.13 14.47
CA PRO A 210 25.57 34.15 15.25
C PRO A 210 25.51 33.89 16.76
N TYR A 211 24.46 33.23 17.26
CA TYR A 211 24.35 32.85 18.67
C TYR A 211 25.38 31.79 19.07
N ILE A 212 25.60 30.80 18.20
CA ILE A 212 26.61 29.75 18.42
C ILE A 212 28.01 30.37 18.40
N HIS A 213 28.25 31.33 17.50
CA HIS A 213 29.51 32.07 17.49
C HIS A 213 29.75 32.85 18.79
N HIS A 214 28.72 33.47 19.37
CA HIS A 214 28.81 34.09 20.69
C HIS A 214 29.18 33.08 21.78
N LEU A 215 28.51 31.92 21.82
CA LEU A 215 28.82 30.86 22.78
C LEU A 215 30.24 30.31 22.61
N TYR A 216 30.72 30.15 21.37
CA TYR A 216 32.11 29.78 21.09
C TYR A 216 33.10 30.81 21.61
N ASN A 217 32.84 32.11 21.41
CA ASN A 217 33.70 33.17 21.91
C ASN A 217 33.74 33.20 23.45
N GLU A 218 32.59 33.02 24.11
CA GLU A 218 32.55 32.92 25.57
C GLU A 218 33.27 31.66 26.09
N TYR A 219 33.10 30.53 25.42
CA TYR A 219 33.80 29.29 25.75
C TYR A 219 35.32 29.43 25.60
N GLN A 220 35.80 30.06 24.53
CA GLN A 220 37.23 30.35 24.35
C GLN A 220 37.76 31.30 25.44
N GLY A 221 36.97 32.28 25.87
CA GLY A 221 37.31 33.14 27.01
C GLY A 221 37.48 32.34 28.31
N ILE A 222 36.56 31.40 28.59
CA ILE A 222 36.64 30.52 29.77
C ILE A 222 37.87 29.62 29.72
N ILE A 223 38.20 29.05 28.55
CA ILE A 223 39.43 28.24 28.40
C ILE A 223 40.66 29.08 28.75
N GLN A 224 40.73 30.33 28.29
CA GLN A 224 41.87 31.21 28.58
C GLN A 224 41.97 31.52 30.08
N GLU A 225 40.86 31.87 30.74
CA GLU A 225 40.84 32.10 32.19
C GLU A 225 41.23 30.84 33.00
N PHE A 226 40.75 29.67 32.56
CA PHE A 226 41.13 28.40 33.16
C PHE A 226 42.62 28.11 32.98
N GLN A 227 43.18 28.33 31.78
CA GLN A 227 44.61 28.17 31.52
C GLN A 227 45.48 29.11 32.37
N VAL A 228 45.04 30.35 32.57
CA VAL A 228 45.73 31.31 33.47
C VAL A 228 45.70 30.80 34.91
N SER A 229 44.55 30.31 35.37
CA SER A 229 44.41 29.77 36.73
C SER A 229 45.26 28.50 36.93
N LEU A 230 45.30 27.61 35.94
CA LEU A 230 46.18 26.43 35.96
C LEU A 230 47.66 26.79 35.97
N LYS A 231 48.09 27.84 35.23
CA LYS A 231 49.48 28.33 35.28
C LYS A 231 49.84 28.81 36.68
N ILE A 232 49.00 29.63 37.30
CA ILE A 232 49.21 30.13 38.66
C ILE A 232 49.27 28.99 39.67
N LEU A 233 48.38 28.01 39.56
CA LEU A 233 48.37 26.81 40.42
C LEU A 233 49.62 25.95 40.20
N THR A 234 50.08 25.81 38.96
CA THR A 234 51.31 25.08 38.64
C THR A 234 52.53 25.79 39.23
N ASP A 235 52.62 27.11 39.12
CA ASP A 235 53.70 27.90 39.71
C ASP A 235 53.70 27.80 41.24
N LYS A 236 52.53 27.81 41.89
CA LYS A 236 52.38 27.58 43.34
C LYS A 236 52.77 26.16 43.76
N CYS A 237 52.36 25.14 43.01
CA CYS A 237 52.76 23.75 43.25
C CYS A 237 54.26 23.52 43.07
N LEU A 238 54.91 24.24 42.16
CA LEU A 238 56.36 24.19 41.95
C LEU A 238 57.14 24.92 43.05
N ALA A 239 56.57 25.99 43.61
CA ALA A 239 57.15 26.73 44.73
C ALA A 239 57.10 25.93 46.05
N GLU A 240 56.01 25.18 46.29
CA GLU A 240 55.84 24.33 47.48
C GLU A 240 55.37 22.90 47.16
N PRO A 241 56.29 22.01 46.71
CA PRO A 241 55.93 20.67 46.24
C PRO A 241 55.43 19.70 47.33
N LEU A 242 55.72 20.00 48.60
CA LEU A 242 55.38 19.14 49.75
C LEU A 242 54.00 19.47 50.34
N THR A 243 53.47 20.67 50.07
CA THR A 243 52.20 21.16 50.62
C THR A 243 51.00 20.82 49.72
N TYR A 244 51.22 20.60 48.41
CA TYR A 244 50.16 20.40 47.39
C TYR A 244 50.30 19.11 46.54
N PRO A 245 50.37 17.91 47.14
CA PRO A 245 50.54 16.66 46.38
C PRO A 245 49.30 16.23 45.59
N TYR A 246 48.08 16.64 45.98
CA TYR A 246 46.85 16.25 45.29
C TYR A 246 46.60 17.08 44.04
N LEU A 247 46.82 18.40 44.12
CA LEU A 247 46.75 19.29 42.97
C LEU A 247 47.78 18.94 41.89
N GLY A 248 49.01 18.57 42.27
CA GLY A 248 50.03 18.10 41.32
C GLY A 248 49.63 16.80 40.58
N LYS A 249 48.93 15.88 41.24
CA LYS A 249 48.37 14.66 40.61
C LYS A 249 47.17 14.98 39.72
N ALA A 250 46.29 15.89 40.14
CA ALA A 250 45.16 16.33 39.34
C ALA A 250 45.65 16.99 38.04
N LEU A 251 46.61 17.92 38.13
CA LEU A 251 47.23 18.60 36.99
C LEU A 251 47.91 17.64 36.01
N THR A 252 48.66 16.65 36.51
CA THR A 252 49.28 15.63 35.64
C THR A 252 48.25 14.69 35.01
N SER A 253 47.16 14.38 35.70
CA SER A 253 46.06 13.58 35.13
C SER A 253 45.32 14.31 33.99
N LEU A 254 45.14 15.62 34.12
CA LEU A 254 44.51 16.50 33.12
C LEU A 254 45.36 16.64 31.84
N ILE A 255 46.68 16.66 31.98
CA ILE A 255 47.61 16.71 30.84
C ILE A 255 47.66 15.35 30.11
N ASN A 256 47.52 14.24 30.83
CA ASN A 256 47.50 12.92 30.22
C ASN A 256 46.16 12.62 29.51
N SER A 257 45.03 13.09 30.05
CA SER A 257 43.71 12.94 29.41
C SER A 257 43.58 13.77 28.12
N THR A 258 44.26 14.91 28.02
CA THR A 258 44.32 15.73 26.79
C THR A 258 45.22 15.10 25.72
N LYS A 259 46.37 14.50 26.09
CA LYS A 259 47.22 13.72 25.16
C LYS A 259 46.51 12.49 24.58
N SER A 260 45.72 11.78 25.37
CA SER A 260 45.00 10.59 24.90
C SER A 260 43.89 10.91 23.88
N LYS A 261 43.37 12.13 23.85
CA LYS A 261 42.38 12.57 22.84
C LYS A 261 43.03 12.97 21.50
N THR A 262 44.27 13.46 21.52
CA THR A 262 45.00 13.81 20.29
C THR A 262 45.51 12.59 19.50
N ASP A 263 45.77 11.46 20.16
CA ASP A 263 46.24 10.24 19.49
C ASP A 263 45.11 9.42 18.81
N ILE A 264 43.84 9.75 19.05
CA ILE A 264 42.68 9.04 18.46
C ILE A 264 42.18 9.74 17.17
N ASN A 265 42.46 11.03 16.99
CA ASN A 265 42.08 11.80 15.79
C ASN A 265 43.17 11.84 14.71
N GLY A 266 44.22 11.02 14.85
CA GLY A 266 45.33 10.88 13.91
C GLY A 266 45.33 9.51 13.23
N ASN A 267 44.23 9.15 12.55
CA ASN A 267 44.20 8.13 11.49
C ASN A 267 43.02 8.37 10.56
#